data_AF-A0A7C6UCY2-F1
#
_entry.id   AF-A0A7C6UCY2-F1
#
_cell.length_a   1.000
_cell.length_b   1.000
_cell.length_c   1.000
_cell.angle_alpha   90.00
_cell.angle_beta   90.00
_cell.angle_gamma   90.00
#
_symmetry.space_group_name_H-M   'P 1'
#
loop_
_entity.id
_entity.type
_entity.pdbx_description
1 polymer ?
#
loop_
_entity_poly.entity_id
_entity_poly.type
_entity_poly.pdbx_seq_one_letter_code
_entity_poly.pdbx_strand_id
1 'polypeptide(L)'
;MPRGKLKKVFPGSNSAYGFYSFYDQIIEDDAARIFVIKGGPGVGKSTLMASIGEELLKRGFNIEQHCCSADNQSLDGIMIPELNIACIDGNAPHVVDPKNPGAVDEIIHLGEFCNDEGMQTYREDILKSNREILRLYRRVYRYLAAAKLFLDEVEDYYRENNALDHIGLDQKALELINDIFGQTVNDERRKRRERHLFATAITPEGPISH
;
A
#
# COMPACT_ATOMS: atom_id res chain seq x y z
N MET A 1 24.58 -13.43 -9.09
CA MET A 1 23.19 -13.91 -9.22
C MET A 1 22.44 -12.95 -10.12
N PRO A 2 21.41 -13.39 -10.88
CA PRO A 2 20.54 -12.45 -11.59
C PRO A 2 19.86 -11.51 -10.60
N ARG A 3 19.56 -10.28 -11.02
CA ARG A 3 18.79 -9.32 -10.21
C ARG A 3 17.41 -9.90 -9.93
N GLY A 4 16.92 -9.72 -8.71
CA GLY A 4 15.56 -10.12 -8.32
C GLY A 4 14.48 -9.33 -9.05
N LYS A 5 13.24 -9.78 -8.95
CA LYS A 5 12.07 -9.11 -9.52
C LYS A 5 11.49 -8.12 -8.51
N LEU A 6 11.06 -6.97 -9.02
CA LEU A 6 10.35 -5.96 -8.25
C LEU A 6 8.87 -6.00 -8.60
N LYS A 7 8.01 -6.06 -7.58
CA LYS A 7 6.57 -5.84 -7.68
C LYS A 7 6.22 -4.60 -6.88
N LYS A 8 5.30 -3.78 -7.38
CA LYS A 8 4.78 -2.60 -6.68
C LYS A 8 3.28 -2.75 -6.48
N VAL A 9 2.80 -2.35 -5.31
CA VAL A 9 1.40 -2.44 -4.89
C VAL A 9 1.12 -1.32 -3.89
N PHE A 10 -0.15 -1.04 -3.63
CA PHE A 10 -0.55 -0.15 -2.55
C PHE A 10 -1.19 -0.96 -1.42
N PRO A 11 -0.74 -0.76 -0.15
CA PRO A 11 -1.38 -1.35 1.01
C PRO A 11 -2.61 -0.55 1.47
N GLY A 12 -2.87 0.62 0.88
CA GLY A 12 -4.05 1.42 1.17
C GLY A 12 -4.38 2.38 0.04
N SER A 13 -5.60 2.91 0.03
CA SER A 13 -6.05 3.87 -0.97
C SER A 13 -7.09 4.82 -0.38
N ASN A 14 -7.13 6.04 -0.92
CA ASN A 14 -8.27 6.93 -0.74
C ASN A 14 -9.46 6.41 -1.55
N SER A 15 -10.67 6.58 -1.01
CA SER A 15 -11.92 6.17 -1.66
C SER A 15 -13.05 7.16 -1.35
N ALA A 16 -14.19 6.96 -2.01
CA ALA A 16 -15.44 7.66 -1.73
C ALA A 16 -15.92 7.50 -0.27
N TYR A 17 -15.45 6.45 0.41
CA TYR A 17 -15.81 6.13 1.79
C TYR A 17 -14.75 6.55 2.81
N GLY A 18 -13.70 7.24 2.36
CA GLY A 18 -12.53 7.57 3.18
C GLY A 18 -11.32 6.70 2.83
N PHE A 19 -10.35 6.66 3.74
CA PHE A 19 -9.17 5.83 3.57
C PHE A 19 -9.49 4.36 3.83
N TYR A 20 -9.08 3.48 2.92
CA TYR A 20 -9.22 2.03 3.06
C TYR A 20 -7.83 1.39 3.15
N SER A 21 -7.68 0.41 4.04
CA SER A 21 -6.39 -0.15 4.47
C SER A 21 -6.36 -1.67 4.37
N PHE A 22 -5.26 -2.20 3.83
CA PHE A 22 -4.85 -3.60 3.78
C PHE A 22 -3.43 -3.79 4.33
N TYR A 23 -2.99 -2.98 5.29
CA TYR A 23 -1.63 -3.09 5.85
C TYR A 23 -1.41 -4.40 6.60
N ASP A 24 -2.46 -4.95 7.20
CA ASP A 24 -2.51 -6.29 7.80
C ASP A 24 -2.34 -7.43 6.77
N GLN A 25 -2.44 -7.10 5.48
CA GLN A 25 -2.17 -8.01 4.38
C GLN A 25 -0.73 -7.90 3.88
N ILE A 26 0.10 -6.96 4.37
CA ILE A 26 1.50 -6.82 3.92
C ILE A 26 2.30 -8.10 4.23
N ILE A 27 2.21 -8.60 5.46
CA ILE A 27 2.87 -9.83 5.90
C ILE A 27 2.03 -10.53 6.97
N GLU A 28 2.21 -11.84 7.13
CA GLU A 28 1.44 -12.63 8.09
C GLU A 28 2.05 -12.59 9.51
N ASP A 29 1.27 -13.03 10.50
CA ASP A 29 1.71 -13.07 11.89
C ASP A 29 2.77 -14.18 12.13
N ASP A 30 2.96 -15.12 11.18
CA ASP A 30 4.02 -16.13 11.18
C ASP A 30 5.31 -15.66 10.46
N ALA A 31 5.41 -14.37 10.16
CA ALA A 31 6.61 -13.72 9.63
C ALA A 31 7.87 -14.16 10.39
N ALA A 32 8.98 -14.34 9.67
CA ALA A 32 10.26 -14.56 10.33
C ALA A 32 10.66 -13.31 11.13
N ARG A 33 10.48 -12.12 10.52
CA ARG A 33 10.71 -10.82 11.14
C ARG A 33 9.82 -9.73 10.53
N ILE A 34 9.38 -8.80 11.38
CA ILE A 34 8.70 -7.57 10.96
C ILE A 34 9.44 -6.38 11.59
N PHE A 35 9.98 -5.49 10.77
CA PHE A 35 10.60 -4.24 11.22
C PHE A 35 9.58 -3.10 11.10
N VAL A 36 9.11 -2.58 12.23
CA VAL A 36 8.23 -1.42 12.28
C VAL A 36 9.09 -0.17 12.39
N ILE A 37 9.15 0.61 11.31
CA ILE A 37 9.95 1.83 11.24
C ILE A 37 9.08 3.00 11.72
N LYS A 38 9.40 3.56 12.89
CA LYS A 38 8.68 4.70 13.49
C LYS A 38 9.48 6.00 13.34
N GLY A 39 8.79 7.13 13.29
CA GLY A 39 9.38 8.47 13.32
C GLY A 39 8.72 9.40 12.33
N GLY A 40 8.67 10.71 12.61
CA GLY A 40 7.86 11.69 11.87
C GLY A 40 8.07 11.78 10.35
N PRO A 41 7.27 12.59 9.63
CA PRO A 41 7.52 12.89 8.22
C PRO A 41 8.95 13.40 8.01
N GLY A 42 9.61 12.97 6.93
CA GLY A 42 10.95 13.46 6.56
C GLY A 42 12.14 12.81 7.27
N VAL A 43 11.95 11.88 8.22
CA VAL A 43 13.07 11.19 8.92
C VAL A 43 13.78 10.11 8.08
N GLY A 44 13.44 9.99 6.80
CA GLY A 44 14.11 9.04 5.88
C GLY A 44 13.56 7.60 5.87
N LYS A 45 12.35 7.35 6.41
CA LYS A 45 11.73 6.00 6.42
C LYS A 45 11.64 5.37 5.03
N SER A 46 11.01 6.06 4.08
CA SER A 46 10.87 5.61 2.69
C SER A 46 12.24 5.38 2.05
N THR A 47 13.18 6.32 2.23
CA THR A 47 14.54 6.22 1.70
C THR A 47 15.28 5.00 2.24
N LEU A 48 15.16 4.70 3.54
CA LEU A 48 15.74 3.52 4.16
C LEU A 48 15.17 2.24 3.54
N MET A 49 13.84 2.14 3.43
CA MET A 49 13.19 0.98 2.82
C MET A 49 13.57 0.80 1.34
N ALA A 50 13.60 1.89 0.57
CA ALA A 50 14.02 1.85 -0.83
C ALA A 50 15.47 1.39 -0.98
N SER A 51 16.37 1.85 -0.10
CA SER A 51 17.78 1.45 -0.07
C SER A 51 17.94 -0.04 0.25
N ILE A 52 17.24 -0.54 1.26
CA ILE A 52 17.22 -1.97 1.63
C ILE A 52 16.71 -2.81 0.47
N GLY A 53 15.57 -2.42 -0.13
CA GLY A 53 14.97 -3.14 -1.25
C GLY A 53 15.90 -3.20 -2.47
N GLU A 54 16.55 -2.08 -2.83
CA GLU A 54 17.47 -2.05 -3.97
C GLU A 54 18.71 -2.92 -3.75
N GLU A 55 19.26 -2.94 -2.53
CA GLU A 55 20.39 -3.81 -2.18
C GLU A 55 20.00 -5.29 -2.26
N LEU A 56 18.82 -5.67 -1.77
CA LEU A 56 18.34 -7.05 -1.83
C LEU A 56 18.00 -7.50 -3.26
N LEU A 57 17.45 -6.61 -4.09
CA LEU A 57 17.26 -6.87 -5.52
C LEU A 57 18.59 -7.20 -6.21
N LYS A 58 19.67 -6.44 -5.92
CA LYS A 58 21.02 -6.70 -6.47
C LYS A 58 21.58 -8.04 -6.03
N ARG A 59 21.21 -8.51 -4.84
CA ARG A 59 21.57 -9.83 -4.31
C ARG A 59 20.73 -10.97 -4.86
N GLY A 60 19.68 -10.67 -5.63
CA GLY A 60 18.82 -11.65 -6.30
C GLY A 60 17.53 -11.99 -5.57
N PHE A 61 17.18 -11.29 -4.49
CA PHE A 61 15.90 -11.46 -3.80
C PHE A 61 14.79 -10.70 -4.52
N ASN A 62 13.60 -11.30 -4.60
CA ASN A 62 12.43 -10.57 -5.05
C ASN A 62 11.98 -9.59 -3.96
N ILE A 63 11.47 -8.44 -4.38
CA ILE A 63 10.96 -7.40 -3.48
C ILE A 63 9.54 -7.02 -3.91
N GLU A 64 8.65 -6.94 -2.92
CA GLU A 64 7.37 -6.26 -3.06
C GLU A 64 7.44 -4.91 -2.35
N GLN A 65 7.31 -3.83 -3.12
CA GLN A 65 7.23 -2.45 -2.62
C GLN A 65 5.78 -2.06 -2.39
N HIS A 66 5.50 -1.58 -1.19
CA HIS A 66 4.21 -1.03 -0.79
C HIS A 66 4.27 0.49 -0.88
N CYS A 67 3.69 1.05 -1.94
CA CYS A 67 3.70 2.47 -2.24
C CYS A 67 2.70 3.23 -1.36
N CYS A 68 3.03 4.47 -1.00
CA CYS A 68 2.15 5.32 -0.22
C CYS A 68 1.08 5.97 -1.09
N SER A 69 -0.19 5.86 -0.71
CA SER A 69 -1.28 6.54 -1.43
C SER A 69 -1.41 8.02 -1.09
N ALA A 70 -0.70 8.49 -0.05
CA ALA A 70 -0.69 9.90 0.37
C ALA A 70 0.50 10.68 -0.20
N ASP A 71 1.57 9.99 -0.61
CA ASP A 71 2.77 10.58 -1.22
C ASP A 71 3.34 9.61 -2.27
N ASN A 72 3.19 9.98 -3.54
CA ASN A 72 3.54 9.16 -4.71
C ASN A 72 5.02 8.77 -4.77
N GLN A 73 5.89 9.47 -4.05
CA GLN A 73 7.33 9.18 -4.01
C GLN A 73 7.75 8.39 -2.77
N SER A 74 6.80 8.09 -1.87
CA SER A 74 7.06 7.41 -0.61
C SER A 74 6.62 5.95 -0.62
N LEU A 75 7.33 5.15 0.17
CA LEU A 75 6.99 3.77 0.50
C LEU A 75 6.45 3.70 1.91
N ASP A 76 5.41 2.90 2.08
CA ASP A 76 4.85 2.51 3.38
C ASP A 76 5.37 1.14 3.83
N GLY A 77 6.01 0.39 2.94
CA GLY A 77 6.62 -0.89 3.30
C GLY A 77 7.41 -1.55 2.18
N ILE A 78 8.20 -2.54 2.56
CA ILE A 78 8.81 -3.52 1.66
C ILE A 78 8.61 -4.92 2.25
N MET A 79 8.38 -5.92 1.40
CA MET A 79 8.29 -7.32 1.78
C MET A 79 9.25 -8.15 0.93
N ILE A 80 9.94 -9.10 1.58
CA ILE A 80 10.93 -9.98 0.99
C ILE A 80 10.40 -11.42 1.08
N PRO A 81 9.70 -11.92 0.04
CA PRO A 81 8.93 -13.16 0.12
C PRO A 81 9.75 -14.38 0.53
N GLU A 82 10.96 -14.52 -0.01
CA GLU A 82 11.82 -15.68 0.21
C GLU A 82 12.37 -15.75 1.64
N LEU A 83 12.46 -14.60 2.32
CA LEU A 83 12.92 -14.53 3.69
C LEU A 83 11.76 -14.49 4.70
N ASN A 84 10.53 -14.28 4.23
CA ASN A 84 9.37 -13.99 5.08
C ASN A 84 9.64 -12.82 6.04
N ILE A 85 10.21 -11.73 5.51
CA ILE A 85 10.55 -10.51 6.25
C ILE A 85 9.83 -9.32 5.64
N ALA A 86 9.36 -8.39 6.47
CA ALA A 86 8.86 -7.09 6.02
C ALA A 86 9.44 -5.92 6.83
N CYS A 87 9.56 -4.76 6.18
CA CYS A 87 9.74 -3.48 6.83
C CYS A 87 8.51 -2.63 6.55
N ILE A 88 7.89 -2.04 7.57
CA ILE A 88 6.61 -1.33 7.46
C ILE A 88 6.71 0.02 8.19
N ASP A 89 6.15 1.07 7.61
CA ASP A 89 5.97 2.37 8.28
C ASP A 89 4.92 2.24 9.41
N GLY A 90 5.35 2.53 10.63
CA GLY A 90 4.51 2.48 11.84
C GLY A 90 3.85 3.81 12.21
N ASN A 91 3.90 4.83 11.36
CA ASN A 91 3.28 6.12 11.62
C ASN A 91 1.77 6.14 11.34
N ALA A 92 1.05 6.98 12.11
CA ALA A 92 -0.32 7.36 11.81
C ALA A 92 -0.48 7.87 10.36
N PRO A 93 -1.59 7.55 9.66
CA PRO A 93 -2.80 6.88 10.16
C PRO A 93 -2.66 5.34 10.31
N HIS A 94 -1.49 4.79 9.98
CA HIS A 94 -1.19 3.36 9.97
C HIS A 94 -0.54 2.97 11.29
N VAL A 95 -1.34 2.89 12.35
CA VAL A 95 -0.87 2.28 13.60
C VAL A 95 -0.80 0.77 13.39
N VAL A 96 0.27 0.31 12.74
CA VAL A 96 0.70 -1.08 12.84
C VAL A 96 1.49 -1.16 14.15
N ASP A 97 0.78 -1.30 15.26
CA ASP A 97 1.45 -1.68 16.49
C ASP A 97 1.90 -3.13 16.37
N PRO A 98 3.13 -3.45 16.81
CA PRO A 98 3.65 -4.81 16.75
C PRO A 98 2.68 -5.74 17.49
N LYS A 99 2.14 -6.72 16.76
CA LYS A 99 1.21 -7.71 17.29
C LYS A 99 1.91 -8.70 18.21
N ASN A 100 3.21 -8.92 17.98
CA ASN A 100 4.07 -9.85 18.70
C ASN A 100 5.44 -9.20 19.01
N PRO A 101 5.49 -8.14 19.87
CA PRO A 101 6.73 -7.41 20.16
C PRO A 101 7.81 -8.34 20.74
N GLY A 102 9.01 -8.31 20.17
CA GLY A 102 10.17 -9.07 20.69
C GLY A 102 10.20 -10.56 20.33
N ALA A 103 9.13 -11.12 19.75
CA ALA A 103 9.14 -12.47 19.18
C ALA A 103 9.49 -12.45 17.69
N VAL A 104 8.76 -11.63 16.93
CA VAL A 104 8.95 -11.41 15.48
C VAL A 104 9.03 -9.94 15.11
N ASP A 105 8.43 -9.06 15.92
CA ASP A 105 8.40 -7.62 15.63
C ASP A 105 9.53 -6.86 16.33
N GLU A 106 10.18 -5.96 15.58
CA GLU A 106 11.22 -5.06 16.06
C GLU A 106 10.89 -3.61 15.65
N ILE A 107 10.99 -2.66 16.60
CA ILE A 107 10.77 -1.24 16.31
C ILE A 107 12.10 -0.57 16.02
N ILE A 108 12.19 0.10 14.87
CA ILE A 108 13.31 0.99 14.51
C ILE A 108 12.80 2.43 14.59
N HIS A 109 13.23 3.19 15.60
CA HIS A 109 12.75 4.55 15.82
C HIS A 109 13.70 5.60 15.20
N LEU A 110 13.45 5.97 13.94
CA LEU A 110 14.26 6.97 13.23
C LEU A 110 14.06 8.40 13.76
N GLY A 111 13.00 8.65 14.52
CA GLY A 111 12.76 9.96 15.15
C GLY A 111 13.79 10.32 16.23
N GLU A 112 14.59 9.37 16.73
CA GLU A 112 15.67 9.66 17.69
C GLU A 112 16.82 10.45 17.04
N PHE A 113 16.89 10.46 15.70
CA PHE A 113 17.92 11.16 14.94
C PHE A 113 17.43 12.51 14.39
N CYS A 114 16.29 13.01 14.88
CA CYS A 114 15.77 14.32 14.50
C CYS A 114 16.47 15.48 15.21
N ASN A 115 16.53 16.64 14.55
CA ASN A 115 16.94 17.88 15.19
C ASN A 115 15.76 18.48 15.97
N ASP A 116 15.66 18.11 17.25
CA ASP A 116 14.58 18.55 18.14
C ASP A 116 14.54 20.07 18.33
N GLU A 117 15.70 20.72 18.48
CA GLU A 117 15.79 22.18 18.60
C GLU A 117 15.26 22.88 17.35
N GLY A 118 15.62 22.35 16.18
CA GLY A 118 15.07 22.80 14.89
C GLY A 118 13.56 22.62 14.82
N MET A 119 13.02 21.47 15.23
CA MET A 119 11.57 21.23 15.24
C MET A 119 10.82 22.16 16.20
N GLN A 120 11.39 22.47 17.36
CA GLN A 120 10.77 23.40 18.31
C GLN A 120 10.64 24.81 17.73
N THR A 121 11.62 25.24 16.92
CA THR A 121 11.59 26.54 16.23
C THR A 121 10.39 26.65 15.29
N TYR A 122 10.00 25.56 14.62
CA TYR A 122 8.87 25.53 13.67
C TYR A 122 7.58 24.94 14.26
N ARG A 123 7.47 24.84 15.58
CA ARG A 123 6.36 24.16 16.26
C ARG A 123 4.98 24.65 15.79
N GLU A 124 4.79 25.97 15.70
CA GLU A 124 3.48 26.53 15.32
C GLU A 124 3.10 26.20 13.88
N ASP A 125 4.07 26.28 12.96
CA ASP A 125 3.88 25.95 11.55
C ASP A 125 3.59 24.46 11.35
N ILE A 126 4.27 23.58 12.08
CA ILE A 126 4.01 22.13 12.09
C ILE A 126 2.57 21.86 12.55
N LEU A 127 2.17 22.44 13.69
CA LEU A 127 0.81 22.26 14.23
C LEU A 127 -0.26 22.84 13.31
N LYS A 128 0.01 23.96 12.65
CA LYS A 128 -0.87 24.55 11.65
C LYS A 128 -1.02 23.64 10.43
N SER A 129 0.10 23.12 9.90
CA SER A 129 0.12 22.23 8.74
C SER A 129 -0.62 20.92 9.01
N ASN A 130 -0.42 20.32 10.18
CA ASN A 130 -1.14 19.10 10.58
C ASN A 130 -2.66 19.32 10.65
N ARG A 131 -3.10 20.44 11.22
CA ARG A 131 -4.54 20.80 11.25
C ARG A 131 -5.10 21.02 9.84
N GLU A 132 -4.31 21.65 8.98
CA GLU A 132 -4.72 21.91 7.60
C GLU A 132 -4.83 20.63 6.78
N ILE A 133 -3.88 19.70 6.90
CA ILE A 133 -3.93 18.38 6.25
C ILE A 133 -5.23 17.65 6.64
N LEU A 134 -5.58 17.60 7.93
CA LEU A 134 -6.82 16.98 8.40
C LEU A 134 -8.07 17.67 7.83
N ARG A 135 -8.05 18.99 7.66
CA ARG A 135 -9.13 19.75 7.03
C ARG A 135 -9.25 19.40 5.54
N LEU A 136 -8.13 19.32 4.82
CA LEU A 136 -8.09 18.99 3.40
C LEU A 136 -8.56 17.56 3.13
N TYR A 137 -8.12 16.57 3.90
CA TYR A 137 -8.60 15.19 3.75
C TYR A 137 -10.12 15.07 3.91
N ARG A 138 -10.72 15.77 4.90
CA ARG A 138 -12.20 15.82 5.02
C ARG A 138 -12.87 16.37 3.77
N ARG A 139 -12.24 17.34 3.09
CA ARG A 139 -12.75 17.90 1.83
C ARG A 139 -12.55 16.94 0.66
N VAL A 140 -11.41 16.27 0.58
CA VAL A 140 -11.12 15.23 -0.42
C VAL A 140 -12.19 14.14 -0.37
N TYR A 141 -12.48 13.58 0.81
CA TYR A 141 -13.46 12.51 0.93
C TYR A 141 -14.89 12.96 0.58
N ARG A 142 -15.24 14.23 0.82
CA ARG A 142 -16.53 14.79 0.34
C ARG A 142 -16.59 14.85 -1.18
N TYR A 143 -15.50 15.22 -1.85
CA TYR A 143 -15.45 15.24 -3.31
C TYR A 143 -15.45 13.83 -3.90
N LEU A 144 -14.72 12.88 -3.30
CA LEU A 144 -14.73 11.49 -3.74
C LEU A 144 -16.12 10.86 -3.55
N ALA A 145 -16.81 11.16 -2.45
CA ALA A 145 -18.19 10.74 -2.24
C ALA A 145 -19.13 11.29 -3.33
N ALA A 146 -19.01 12.58 -3.67
CA ALA A 146 -19.80 13.17 -4.75
C ALA A 146 -19.46 12.57 -6.12
N ALA A 147 -18.18 12.35 -6.42
CA ALA A 147 -17.74 11.71 -7.66
C ALA A 147 -18.31 10.30 -7.81
N LYS A 148 -18.41 9.55 -6.71
CA LYS A 148 -19.03 8.22 -6.71
C LYS A 148 -20.51 8.26 -7.08
N LEU A 149 -21.28 9.27 -6.67
CA LEU A 149 -22.68 9.39 -7.07
C LEU A 149 -22.83 9.50 -8.60
N PHE A 150 -21.95 10.27 -9.25
CA PHE A 150 -21.94 10.37 -10.71
C PHE A 150 -21.47 9.08 -11.39
N LEU A 151 -20.48 8.40 -10.80
CA LEU A 151 -20.03 7.10 -11.31
C LEU A 151 -21.15 6.06 -11.23
N ASP A 152 -21.88 6.02 -10.11
CA ASP A 152 -22.98 5.10 -9.89
C ASP A 152 -24.11 5.34 -10.91
N GLU A 153 -24.46 6.61 -11.19
CA GLU A 153 -25.45 6.96 -12.22
C GLU A 153 -25.02 6.50 -13.63
N VAL A 154 -23.75 6.66 -13.97
CA VAL A 154 -23.19 6.20 -15.25
C VAL A 154 -23.22 4.66 -15.34
N GLU A 155 -22.84 3.97 -14.27
CA GLU A 155 -22.87 2.51 -14.20
C GLU A 155 -24.30 1.96 -14.30
N ASP A 156 -25.26 2.62 -13.66
CA ASP A 156 -26.68 2.28 -13.74
C ASP A 156 -27.21 2.44 -15.17
N TYR A 157 -26.87 3.53 -15.86
CA TYR A 157 -27.24 3.72 -17.26
C TYR A 157 -26.71 2.59 -18.15
N TYR A 158 -25.45 2.17 -17.97
CA TYR A 158 -24.88 1.06 -18.74
C TYR A 158 -25.62 -0.26 -18.47
N ARG A 159 -25.97 -0.52 -17.21
CA ARG A 159 -26.67 -1.75 -16.79
C ARG A 159 -28.10 -1.79 -17.30
N GLU A 160 -28.85 -0.71 -17.16
CA GLU A 160 -30.26 -0.63 -17.56
C GLU A 160 -30.45 -0.71 -19.07
N ASN A 161 -29.51 -0.14 -19.84
CA ASN A 161 -29.59 -0.13 -21.30
C ASN A 161 -28.93 -1.35 -21.96
N ASN A 162 -28.45 -2.33 -21.18
CA ASN A 162 -27.66 -3.48 -21.68
C ASN A 162 -26.54 -3.02 -22.64
N ALA A 163 -25.90 -1.90 -22.30
CA ALA A 163 -24.89 -1.27 -23.16
C ALA A 163 -23.54 -2.00 -23.11
N LEU A 164 -23.38 -2.94 -22.19
CA LEU A 164 -22.23 -3.83 -22.06
C LEU A 164 -22.63 -5.26 -22.40
N ASP A 165 -21.94 -5.88 -23.35
CA ASP A 165 -22.08 -7.32 -23.63
C ASP A 165 -21.40 -8.13 -22.52
N HIS A 166 -22.17 -8.46 -21.48
CA HIS A 166 -21.70 -9.24 -20.35
C HIS A 166 -21.22 -10.64 -20.76
N ILE A 167 -21.87 -11.28 -21.74
CA ILE A 167 -21.49 -12.62 -22.21
C ILE A 167 -20.14 -12.55 -22.92
N GLY A 168 -19.96 -11.58 -23.81
CA GLY A 168 -18.69 -11.34 -24.49
C GLY A 168 -17.57 -10.96 -23.52
N LEU A 169 -17.86 -10.16 -22.50
CA LEU A 169 -16.91 -9.80 -21.45
C LEU A 169 -16.48 -11.04 -20.64
N ASP A 170 -17.42 -11.88 -20.23
CA ASP A 170 -17.15 -13.12 -19.48
C ASP A 170 -16.30 -14.09 -20.32
N GLN A 171 -16.61 -14.23 -21.62
CA GLN A 171 -15.81 -15.03 -22.54
C GLN A 171 -14.37 -14.51 -22.62
N LYS A 172 -14.18 -13.19 -22.77
CA LYS A 172 -12.85 -12.57 -22.79
C LYS A 172 -12.11 -12.74 -21.47
N ALA A 173 -12.81 -12.67 -20.35
CA ALA A 173 -12.22 -12.93 -19.03
C ALA A 173 -11.73 -14.39 -18.91
N LEU A 174 -12.52 -15.36 -19.37
CA LEU A 174 -12.13 -16.78 -19.36
C LEU A 174 -10.95 -17.07 -20.30
N GLU A 175 -10.93 -16.47 -21.49
CA GLU A 175 -9.78 -16.55 -22.40
C GLU A 175 -8.51 -16.02 -21.71
N LEU A 176 -8.58 -14.84 -21.12
CA LEU A 176 -7.44 -14.23 -20.42
C LEU A 176 -6.97 -15.07 -19.22
N ILE A 177 -7.89 -15.63 -18.44
CA ILE A 177 -7.56 -16.54 -17.33
C ILE A 177 -6.78 -17.75 -17.85
N ASN A 178 -7.24 -18.37 -18.94
CA ASN A 178 -6.55 -19.50 -19.54
C ASN A 178 -5.20 -19.10 -20.16
N ASP A 179 -5.06 -17.91 -20.73
CA ASP A 179 -3.79 -17.43 -21.27
C ASP A 179 -2.75 -17.16 -20.18
N ILE A 180 -3.18 -16.65 -19.02
CA ILE A 180 -2.28 -16.35 -17.89
C ILE A 180 -1.94 -17.61 -17.08
N PHE A 181 -2.93 -18.48 -16.81
CA PHE A 181 -2.79 -19.57 -15.86
C PHE A 181 -2.83 -20.97 -16.50
N GLY A 182 -3.20 -21.09 -17.77
CA GLY A 182 -3.45 -22.37 -18.43
C GLY A 182 -4.53 -23.19 -17.73
N GLN A 183 -4.36 -24.51 -17.72
CA GLN A 183 -5.21 -25.44 -16.95
C GLN A 183 -4.69 -25.69 -15.53
N THR A 184 -3.56 -25.11 -15.16
CA THR A 184 -2.87 -25.37 -13.90
C THR A 184 -3.37 -24.41 -12.82
N VAL A 185 -4.60 -24.61 -12.36
CA VAL A 185 -5.16 -23.88 -11.22
C VAL A 185 -5.37 -24.88 -10.09
N ASN A 186 -4.70 -24.67 -8.95
CA ASN A 186 -4.78 -25.51 -7.75
C ASN A 186 -4.27 -26.96 -7.89
N ASP A 187 -3.25 -27.22 -8.73
CA ASP A 187 -2.63 -28.55 -8.84
C ASP A 187 -1.98 -29.06 -7.54
N GLU A 188 -1.61 -28.15 -6.65
CA GLU A 188 -1.08 -28.48 -5.34
C GLU A 188 -2.19 -28.50 -4.30
N ARG A 189 -2.31 -29.60 -3.52
CA ARG A 189 -3.16 -29.71 -2.32
C ARG A 189 -2.68 -28.83 -1.16
N ARG A 190 -2.13 -27.66 -1.44
CA ARG A 190 -1.67 -26.68 -0.46
C ARG A 190 -2.77 -25.66 -0.26
N LYS A 191 -3.22 -25.49 0.98
CA LYS A 191 -4.11 -24.39 1.35
C LYS A 191 -3.38 -23.07 1.07
N ARG A 192 -3.85 -22.30 0.09
CA ARG A 192 -3.36 -20.95 -0.21
C ARG A 192 -4.20 -19.94 0.57
N ARG A 193 -3.58 -18.88 1.05
CA ARG A 193 -4.29 -17.76 1.67
C ARG A 193 -4.65 -16.74 0.59
N GLU A 194 -5.84 -16.19 0.70
CA GLU A 194 -6.24 -15.01 -0.04
C GLU A 194 -5.61 -13.76 0.60
N ARG A 195 -5.02 -12.91 -0.23
CA ARG A 195 -4.33 -11.69 0.19
C ARG A 195 -4.85 -10.54 -0.67
N HIS A 196 -5.31 -9.47 -0.02
CA HIS A 196 -5.85 -8.30 -0.69
C HIS A 196 -4.87 -7.15 -0.66
N LEU A 197 -4.63 -6.56 -1.81
CA LEU A 197 -3.80 -5.37 -2.01
C LEU A 197 -4.38 -4.59 -3.19
N PHE A 198 -4.05 -3.31 -3.28
CA PHE A 198 -4.47 -2.48 -4.40
C PHE A 198 -3.39 -2.45 -5.48
N ALA A 199 -3.75 -2.75 -6.72
CA ALA A 199 -2.92 -2.46 -7.89
C ALA A 199 -2.98 -0.96 -8.27
N THR A 200 -4.08 -0.30 -7.91
CA THR A 200 -4.35 1.11 -8.20
C THR A 200 -4.79 1.85 -6.94
N ALA A 201 -4.26 3.05 -6.71
CA ALA A 201 -4.70 3.93 -5.63
C ALA A 201 -5.09 5.32 -6.14
N ILE A 202 -6.04 5.96 -5.47
CA ILE A 202 -6.35 7.38 -5.68
C ILE A 202 -5.36 8.21 -4.85
N THR A 203 -4.44 8.89 -5.54
CA THR A 203 -3.34 9.67 -4.95
C THR A 203 -3.53 11.17 -5.18
N PRO A 204 -2.69 12.04 -4.58
CA PRO A 204 -2.67 13.47 -4.90
C PRO A 204 -2.46 13.80 -6.40
N GLU A 205 -1.80 12.92 -7.15
CA GLU A 205 -1.61 13.07 -8.61
C GLU A 205 -2.75 12.43 -9.43
N GLY A 206 -3.79 11.93 -8.77
CA GLY A 206 -4.88 11.17 -9.38
C GLY A 206 -4.71 9.66 -9.24
N PRO A 207 -5.46 8.86 -10.02
CA PRO A 207 -5.33 7.40 -10.02
C PRO A 207 -3.97 6.95 -10.54
N ILE A 208 -3.22 6.19 -9.74
CA ILE A 208 -1.92 5.61 -10.12
C ILE A 208 -2.01 4.09 -10.03
N SER A 209 -1.52 3.41 -11.07
CA SER A 209 -1.43 1.95 -11.16
C SER A 209 0.02 1.49 -11.24
N HIS A 210 0.28 0.29 -10.73
CA HIS A 210 1.60 -0.35 -10.73
C HIS A 210 1.56 -1.76 -11.31
#